data_AF-A0A9D9LFZ6-F1
#
_entry.id   AF-A0A9D9LFZ6-F1
#
_cell.length_a   1.000
_cell.length_b   1.000
_cell.length_c   1.000
_cell.angle_alpha   90.00
_cell.angle_beta   90.00
_cell.angle_gamma   90.00
#
_symmetry.space_group_name_H-M   'P 1'
#
loop_
_entity.id
_entity.type
_entity.pdbx_description
1 polymer ?
#
loop_
_entity_poly.entity_id
_entity_poly.type
_entity_poly.pdbx_seq_one_letter_code
_entity_poly.pdbx_strand_id
1 'polypeptide(L)'
;MSRPKVFVSRGVHPSVLARLGQVCDTSSWPGPDRCPANVLEREGVEADAVLGTDRWTATMLDKATRLRLIALTSVGFDMVD
;
A
#
# COMPACT_ATOMS: atom_id res chain seq x y z
N MET A 1 -5.63 -9.01 -19.33
CA MET A 1 -5.80 -8.20 -18.10
C MET A 1 -4.41 -7.90 -17.56
N SER A 2 -4.12 -6.64 -17.20
CA SER A 2 -2.86 -6.27 -16.54
C SER A 2 -2.87 -6.78 -15.10
N ARG A 3 -1.70 -7.15 -14.58
CA ARG A 3 -1.55 -7.53 -13.16
C ARG A 3 -1.79 -6.28 -12.30
N PRO A 4 -2.52 -6.38 -11.17
CA PRO A 4 -2.73 -5.24 -10.28
C PRO A 4 -1.40 -4.79 -9.66
N LYS A 5 -1.18 -3.49 -9.56
CA LYS A 5 -0.05 -2.90 -8.85
C LYS A 5 -0.34 -2.85 -7.35
N VAL A 6 0.50 -3.49 -6.54
CA VAL A 6 0.36 -3.52 -5.08
C VAL A 6 1.59 -2.91 -4.43
N PHE A 7 1.38 -1.92 -3.57
CA PHE A 7 2.45 -1.36 -2.75
C PHE A 7 2.34 -1.83 -1.30
N VAL A 8 3.43 -2.37 -0.76
CA VAL A 8 3.53 -2.81 0.63
C VAL A 8 4.35 -1.78 1.41
N SER A 9 3.69 -0.98 2.23
CA SER A 9 4.29 0.18 2.89
C SER A 9 5.01 -0.13 4.21
N ARG A 10 4.93 -1.38 4.67
CA ARG A 10 5.58 -1.86 5.89
C ARG A 10 6.20 -3.23 5.68
N GLY A 11 7.32 -3.50 6.35
CA GLY A 11 7.94 -4.82 6.33
C GLY A 11 6.94 -5.92 6.68
N VAL A 12 6.82 -6.91 5.80
CA VAL A 12 6.04 -8.15 5.99
C VAL A 12 6.97 -9.35 5.84
N HIS A 13 6.52 -10.50 6.31
CA HIS A 13 7.27 -11.75 6.10
C HIS A 13 7.48 -12.01 4.60
N PRO A 14 8.66 -12.48 4.14
CA PRO A 14 8.95 -12.67 2.71
C PRO A 14 7.96 -13.57 1.96
N SER A 15 7.35 -14.54 2.65
CA SER A 15 6.31 -15.39 2.06
C SER A 15 5.06 -14.62 1.60
N VAL A 16 4.75 -13.48 2.23
CA VAL A 16 3.65 -12.60 1.82
C VAL A 16 3.97 -11.95 0.47
N LEU A 17 5.18 -11.40 0.33
CA LEU A 17 5.64 -10.81 -0.94
C LEU A 17 5.70 -11.86 -2.05
N ALA A 18 6.20 -13.06 -1.75
CA ALA A 18 6.23 -14.16 -2.70
C ALA A 18 4.82 -14.56 -3.18
N ARG A 19 3.84 -14.61 -2.27
CA ARG A 19 2.44 -14.93 -2.61
C ARG A 19 1.78 -13.83 -3.43
N LEU A 20 1.95 -12.56 -3.06
CA LEU A 20 1.42 -11.42 -3.84
C LEU A 20 2.03 -11.38 -5.24
N GLY A 21 3.35 -11.59 -5.34
CA GLY A 21 4.11 -11.63 -6.58
C GLY A 21 3.72 -12.75 -7.55
N GLN A 22 2.89 -13.71 -7.15
CA GLN A 22 2.33 -14.69 -8.10
C GLN A 22 1.28 -14.05 -9.01
N VAL A 23 0.51 -13.07 -8.51
CA VAL A 23 -0.67 -12.53 -9.18
C VAL A 23 -0.66 -11.00 -9.37
N CYS A 24 0.19 -10.28 -8.62
CA CYS A 24 0.28 -8.82 -8.61
C CYS A 24 1.69 -8.34 -8.97
N ASP A 25 1.79 -7.14 -9.51
CA ASP A 25 3.05 -6.41 -9.63
C ASP A 25 3.32 -5.71 -8.30
N THR A 26 4.15 -6.34 -7.47
CA THR A 26 4.30 -5.97 -6.06
C THR A 26 5.60 -5.18 -5.84
N SER A 27 5.50 -4.02 -5.20
CA SER A 27 6.64 -3.26 -4.67
C SER A 27 6.51 -3.13 -3.16
N SER A 28 7.63 -2.94 -2.46
CA SER A 28 7.64 -2.78 -1.01
C SER A 28 8.57 -1.66 -0.57
N TRP A 29 8.18 -0.91 0.45
CA TRP A 29 9.07 0.03 1.14
C TRP A 29 10.25 -0.74 1.77
N PRO A 30 11.51 -0.41 1.43
CA PRO A 30 12.67 -1.15 1.90
C PRO A 30 13.20 -0.67 3.26
N GLY A 31 12.71 0.46 3.77
CA GLY A 31 13.21 1.06 5.01
C GLY A 31 12.78 0.29 6.26
N PRO A 32 13.59 0.32 7.34
CA PRO A 32 13.26 -0.35 8.60
C PRO A 32 12.07 0.31 9.32
N ASP A 33 11.88 1.61 9.09
CA ASP A 33 10.85 2.43 9.71
C ASP A 33 9.59 2.56 8.83
N ARG A 34 8.59 3.26 9.36
CA ARG A 34 7.36 3.61 8.64
C ARG A 34 7.69 4.28 7.30
N CYS A 35 6.98 3.90 6.25
CA CYS A 35 7.02 4.59 4.96
C CYS A 35 6.74 6.10 5.13
N PRO A 36 7.62 6.99 4.66
CA PRO A 36 7.38 8.43 4.69
C PRO A 36 6.10 8.81 3.92
N ALA A 37 5.35 9.79 4.42
CA ALA A 37 4.06 10.18 3.82
C ALA A 37 4.16 10.58 2.34
N ASN A 38 5.23 11.29 1.95
CA ASN A 38 5.48 11.67 0.57
C ASN A 38 5.76 10.47 -0.35
N VAL A 39 6.39 9.41 0.17
CA VAL A 39 6.59 8.16 -0.56
C VAL A 39 5.27 7.42 -0.68
N LEU A 40 4.53 7.29 0.42
CA LEU A 40 3.22 6.64 0.44
C LEU A 40 2.24 7.30 -0.53
N GLU A 41 2.19 8.63 -0.59
CA GLU A 41 1.34 9.38 -1.51
C GLU A 41 1.74 9.09 -2.97
N ARG A 42 3.04 9.15 -3.29
CA ARG A 42 3.54 8.86 -4.64
C ARG A 42 3.21 7.44 -5.08
N GLU A 43 3.50 6.45 -4.24
CA GLU A 43 3.23 5.04 -4.57
C GLU A 43 1.71 4.76 -4.60
N GLY A 44 0.94 5.41 -3.74
CA GLY A 44 -0.51 5.31 -3.66
C GLY A 44 -1.26 5.82 -4.90
N VAL A 45 -0.74 6.87 -5.56
CA VAL A 45 -1.29 7.38 -6.83
C VAL A 45 -1.25 6.33 -7.94
N GLU A 46 -0.18 5.52 -7.96
CA GLU A 46 0.05 4.52 -9.00
C GLU A 46 -0.53 3.13 -8.66
N ALA A 47 -0.75 2.85 -7.39
CA ALA A 47 -1.16 1.54 -6.89
C ALA A 47 -2.67 1.27 -7.11
N ASP A 48 -3.00 0.02 -7.41
CA ASP A 48 -4.38 -0.47 -7.40
C ASP A 48 -4.77 -0.93 -5.99
N ALA A 49 -3.80 -1.34 -5.16
CA ALA A 49 -3.98 -1.65 -3.75
C ALA A 49 -2.75 -1.33 -2.90
N VAL A 50 -2.96 -1.04 -1.61
CA VAL A 50 -1.89 -0.87 -0.62
C VAL A 50 -2.07 -1.84 0.55
N LEU A 51 -0.96 -2.37 1.08
CA LEU A 51 -0.89 -3.18 2.29
C LEU A 51 -0.01 -2.51 3.35
N GLY A 52 -0.58 -2.17 4.51
CA GLY A 52 0.19 -1.51 5.58
C GLY A 52 -0.66 -1.00 6.75
N THR A 53 -0.13 -0.03 7.52
CA THR A 53 -0.83 0.59 8.67
C THR A 53 -0.68 2.11 8.65
N ASP A 54 -0.66 2.70 7.46
CA ASP A 54 -0.39 4.12 7.30
C ASP A 54 -1.66 4.96 7.37
N ARG A 55 -1.45 6.24 7.65
CA ARG A 55 -2.52 7.22 7.64
C ARG A 55 -2.90 7.53 6.19
N TRP A 56 -4.18 7.47 5.89
CA TRP A 56 -4.75 7.86 4.61
C TRP A 56 -5.74 8.99 4.86
N THR A 57 -5.41 10.19 4.40
CA THR A 57 -6.30 11.35 4.50
C THR A 57 -7.18 11.46 3.25
N ALA A 58 -8.34 12.14 3.34
CA ALA A 58 -9.17 12.41 2.17
C ALA A 58 -8.37 13.01 1.00
N THR A 59 -7.47 13.96 1.26
CA THR A 59 -6.63 14.57 0.21
C THR A 59 -5.69 13.57 -0.47
N MET A 60 -5.21 12.55 0.23
CA MET A 60 -4.40 11.49 -0.39
C MET A 60 -5.29 10.57 -1.23
N LEU A 61 -6.47 10.22 -0.73
CA LEU A 61 -7.43 9.37 -1.43
C LEU A 61 -7.95 10.04 -2.71
N ASP A 62 -8.20 11.35 -2.69
CA ASP A 62 -8.59 12.14 -3.87
C ASP A 62 -7.56 12.06 -5.00
N LYS A 63 -6.27 11.97 -4.66
CA LYS A 63 -5.17 11.85 -5.63
C LYS A 63 -4.97 10.40 -6.09
N ALA A 64 -5.29 9.42 -5.24
CA ALA A 64 -5.12 7.99 -5.49
C ALA A 64 -6.25 7.41 -6.37
N THR A 65 -6.46 7.99 -7.55
CA THR A 65 -7.59 7.68 -8.44
C THR A 65 -7.67 6.23 -8.93
N ARG A 66 -6.56 5.49 -8.85
CA ARG A 66 -6.47 4.06 -9.19
C ARG A 66 -6.72 3.13 -8.02
N LEU A 67 -6.54 3.62 -6.80
CA LEU A 67 -6.57 2.83 -5.58
C LEU A 67 -7.98 2.27 -5.36
N ARG A 68 -8.08 0.95 -5.22
CA ARG A 68 -9.35 0.23 -5.00
C ARG A 68 -9.43 -0.42 -3.63
N LEU A 69 -8.29 -0.65 -2.99
CA LEU A 69 -8.20 -1.41 -1.75
C LEU A 69 -7.07 -0.89 -0.87
N ILE A 70 -7.37 -0.63 0.41
CA ILE A 70 -6.37 -0.44 1.46
C ILE A 70 -6.52 -1.61 2.43
N ALA A 71 -5.55 -2.52 2.41
CA ALA A 71 -5.49 -3.65 3.31
C ALA A 71 -4.67 -3.26 4.54
N LEU A 72 -5.34 -3.13 5.69
CA LEU A 72 -4.67 -2.76 6.92
C LEU A 72 -4.06 -3.97 7.63
N THR A 73 -2.79 -3.86 8.05
CA THR A 73 -2.16 -4.80 8.98
C THR A 73 -2.43 -4.41 10.44
N SER A 74 -3.65 -3.97 10.71
CA SER A 74 -4.19 -3.60 12.02
C SER A 74 -5.69 -3.90 12.08
N VAL A 75 -6.22 -4.08 13.30
CA VAL A 75 -7.68 -4.21 13.52
C VAL A 75 -8.36 -2.84 13.47
N GLY A 76 -7.74 -1.84 14.11
CA GLY A 76 -8.20 -0.45 14.05
C GLY A 76 -7.90 0.19 12.70
N PHE A 77 -8.82 1.03 12.25
CA PHE A 77 -8.78 1.74 10.97
C PHE A 77 -9.01 3.24 11.12
N ASP A 78 -8.93 3.77 12.34
CA ASP A 78 -9.19 5.17 12.68
C ASP A 78 -8.26 6.19 11.99
N MET A 79 -7.19 5.69 11.36
CA MET A 79 -6.21 6.48 10.60
C MET A 79 -6.55 6.60 9.12
N VAL A 80 -7.64 5.97 8.66
CA VAL A 80 -8.14 6.04 7.29
C VAL A 80 -9.42 6.87 7.30
N ASP A 81 -9.45 7.90 6.47
CA ASP A 81 -10.61 8.77 6.21
C ASP A 81 -11.66 8.05 5.33
#